data_AF-A0A643JTY2-F1
#
_entry.id   AF-A0A643JTY2-F1
#
_cell.length_a   1.000
_cell.length_b   1.000
_cell.length_c   1.000
_cell.angle_alpha   90.00
_cell.angle_beta   90.00
_cell.angle_gamma   90.00
#
_symmetry.space_group_name_H-M   'P 1'
#
loop_
_entity.id
_entity.type
_entity.pdbx_description
1 polymer ?
#
loop_
_entity_poly.entity_id
_entity_poly.type
_entity_poly.pdbx_seq_one_letter_code
_entity_poly.pdbx_strand_id
1 'polypeptide(L)' 'MPLTNPRFSVLSEDYAAAPYRSFAWLREQVPVHYEPAIDSYFLSRHRDVKRVLTDHEAFTTETLQVRA' A
#
# COMPACT_ATOMS: atom_id res chain seq x y z
N MET A 1 9.08 -16.82 -16.81
CA MET A 1 9.54 -16.01 -15.68
C MET A 1 9.19 -14.57 -15.96
N PRO A 2 8.15 -13.96 -15.36
CA PRO A 2 7.91 -12.55 -15.61
C PRO A 2 8.96 -11.76 -14.82
N LEU A 3 9.72 -10.95 -15.55
CA LEU A 3 10.66 -9.98 -15.02
C LEU A 3 9.86 -8.99 -14.16
N THR A 4 10.11 -8.98 -12.85
CA THR A 4 9.65 -7.94 -11.95
C THR A 4 10.30 -6.63 -12.41
N ASN A 5 9.54 -5.86 -13.18
CA ASN A 5 9.84 -4.46 -13.45
C ASN A 5 10.22 -3.79 -12.11
N PRO A 6 11.30 -2.99 -12.02
CA PRO A 6 11.56 -2.19 -10.82
C PRO A 6 10.53 -1.05 -10.78
N ARG A 7 9.26 -1.42 -10.65
CA ARG A 7 8.18 -0.53 -10.25
C ARG A 7 8.43 -0.22 -8.78
N PHE A 8 8.21 1.03 -8.42
CA PHE A 8 8.19 1.52 -7.04
C PHE A 8 7.61 0.48 -6.07
N SER A 9 8.29 0.23 -4.94
CA SER A 9 7.84 -0.65 -3.86
C SER A 9 7.94 0.08 -2.52
N VAL A 10 6.89 -0.02 -1.71
CA VAL A 10 6.85 0.54 -0.35
C VAL A 10 7.66 -0.26 0.66
N LEU A 11 8.18 -1.41 0.25
CA LEU A 11 9.04 -2.28 1.04
C LEU A 11 10.53 -2.18 0.64
N SER A 12 10.86 -1.30 -0.32
CA SER A 12 12.25 -1.08 -0.74
C SER A 12 13.06 -0.32 0.32
N GLU A 13 14.37 -0.58 0.38
CA GLU A 13 15.30 0.16 1.26
C GLU A 13 15.29 1.66 0.96
N ASP A 14 15.23 2.03 -0.33
CA ASP A 14 15.16 3.43 -0.76
C ASP A 14 13.92 4.14 -0.20
N TYR A 15 12.76 3.46 -0.22
CA TYR A 15 11.54 4.00 0.37
C TYR A 15 11.65 4.08 1.90
N ALA A 16 12.20 3.06 2.55
CA ALA A 16 12.40 3.05 4.00
C ALA A 16 13.34 4.17 4.47
N ALA A 17 14.38 4.48 3.70
CA ALA A 17 15.35 5.54 4.02
C ALA A 17 14.78 6.95 3.88
N ALA A 18 13.83 7.17 2.95
CA ALA A 18 13.28 8.49 2.68
C ALA A 18 11.81 8.48 2.19
N PRO A 19 10.84 7.99 2.99
CA PRO A 19 9.47 7.74 2.53
C PRO A 19 8.73 9.01 2.12
N TYR A 20 9.04 10.13 2.79
CA TYR A 20 8.42 11.43 2.54
C TYR A 20 8.62 11.96 1.11
N ARG A 21 9.69 11.53 0.42
CA ARG A 21 9.95 11.90 -0.98
C ARG A 21 8.88 11.38 -1.93
N SER A 22 8.28 10.25 -1.60
CA SER A 22 7.33 9.54 -2.45
C SER A 22 5.88 9.90 -2.16
N PHE A 23 5.57 10.44 -0.98
CA PHE A 23 4.19 10.68 -0.55
C PHE A 23 3.41 11.67 -1.43
N ALA A 24 4.06 12.72 -1.95
CA ALA A 24 3.39 13.67 -2.85
C ALA A 24 2.95 12.98 -4.14
N TRP A 25 3.89 12.31 -4.80
CA TRP A 25 3.63 11.54 -6.02
C TRP A 25 2.60 10.42 -5.79
N LEU A 26 2.70 9.66 -4.69
CA LEU A 26 1.72 8.63 -4.34
C LEU A 26 0.32 9.22 -4.20
N ARG A 27 0.15 10.32 -3.46
CA ARG A 27 -1.17 10.93 -3.27
C ARG A 27 -1.77 11.48 -4.56
N GLU A 28 -0.95 11.92 -5.50
CA GLU A 28 -1.43 12.54 -6.74
C GLU A 28 -1.67 11.50 -7.84
N GLN A 29 -0.73 10.60 -8.05
CA GLN A 29 -0.68 9.72 -9.22
C GLN A 29 -1.18 8.30 -8.91
N VAL A 30 -0.79 7.73 -7.77
CA VAL A 30 -1.10 6.32 -7.41
C VAL A 30 -1.55 6.24 -5.95
N PRO A 31 -2.73 6.79 -5.61
CA PRO A 31 -3.16 6.97 -4.22
C PRO A 31 -3.40 5.64 -3.48
N VAL A 32 -3.72 4.60 -4.25
CA VAL A 32 -3.87 3.21 -3.83
C VAL A 32 -2.87 2.41 -4.65
N HIS A 33 -1.75 2.03 -4.03
CA HIS A 33 -0.65 1.32 -4.69
C HIS A 33 -0.67 -0.15 -4.29
N TYR A 34 -0.70 -1.06 -5.27
CA TYR A 34 -0.60 -2.50 -5.00
C TYR A 34 0.87 -2.90 -4.80
N GLU A 35 1.17 -3.52 -3.66
CA GLU A 35 2.46 -4.08 -3.29
C GLU A 35 2.43 -5.61 -3.46
N PRO A 36 3.02 -6.15 -4.55
CA PRO A 36 2.94 -7.58 -4.86
C PRO A 36 3.65 -8.47 -3.84
N ALA A 37 4.68 -7.95 -3.16
CA ALA A 37 5.47 -8.75 -2.23
C ALA A 37 4.68 -9.25 -1.00
N ILE A 38 3.59 -8.56 -0.65
CA ILE A 38 2.71 -8.90 0.47
C ILE A 38 1.23 -8.99 0.05
N ASP A 39 0.95 -9.04 -1.25
CA ASP A 39 -0.41 -9.08 -1.82
C ASP A 39 -1.36 -8.09 -1.14
N SER A 40 -0.93 -6.83 -1.01
CA SER A 40 -1.65 -5.82 -0.23
C SER A 40 -1.65 -4.46 -0.92
N TYR A 41 -2.63 -3.63 -0.56
CA TYR A 41 -2.74 -2.26 -1.06
C TYR A 41 -2.21 -1.25 -0.02
N PHE A 42 -1.32 -0.37 -0.46
CA PHE A 42 -0.83 0.78 0.27
C PHE A 42 -1.68 2.02 0.00
N LEU A 43 -2.15 2.68 1.06
CA LEU A 43 -2.98 3.87 0.98
C LEU A 43 -2.18 5.11 1.39
N SER A 44 -2.21 6.15 0.55
CA SER A 44 -1.44 7.38 0.78
C SER A 44 -2.28 8.62 1.11
N ARG A 45 -3.58 8.63 0.76
CA ARG A 45 -4.48 9.76 1.04
C ARG A 45 -5.16 9.58 2.38
N HIS A 46 -5.19 10.65 3.17
CA HIS A 46 -5.84 10.67 4.49
C HIS A 46 -7.31 10.23 4.44
N ARG A 47 -8.08 10.64 3.42
CA ARG A 47 -9.49 10.26 3.29
C ARG A 47 -9.70 8.76 3.09
N ASP A 48 -8.77 8.10 2.38
CA ASP A 48 -8.87 6.67 2.08
C ASP A 48 -8.49 5.87 3.33
N VAL A 49 -7.44 6.29 4.04
CA VAL A 49 -7.07 5.75 5.36
C VAL A 49 -8.22 5.89 6.35
N LYS A 50 -8.82 7.09 6.46
CA LYS A 50 -9.94 7.33 7.37
C LYS A 50 -11.10 6.40 7.06
N ARG A 51 -11.46 6.22 5.78
CA ARG A 51 -12.55 5.32 5.37
C ARG A 51 -12.28 3.89 5.85
N VAL A 52 -11.10 3.33 5.56
CA VAL A 52 -10.74 1.96 5.97
C VAL A 52 -10.80 1.79 7.48
N LEU A 53 -10.38 2.80 8.24
CA LEU A 53 -10.40 2.75 9.70
C LEU A 53 -11.80 2.89 10.31
N THR A 54 -12.81 3.36 9.56
CA THR A 54 -14.16 3.61 10.08
C THR A 54 -15.25 2.70 9.47
N ASP A 55 -14.99 2.10 8.31
CA ASP A 55 -15.91 1.23 7.59
C ASP A 55 -15.63 -0.23 7.96
N HIS A 56 -16.08 -0.63 9.15
CA HIS A 56 -15.83 -1.95 9.72
C HIS A 56 -16.62 -3.08 9.04
N GLU A 57 -17.63 -2.73 8.23
CA GLU A 57 -18.35 -3.71 7.41
C GLU A 57 -17.54 -4.13 6.19
N ALA A 58 -16.88 -3.17 5.53
CA ALA A 58 -16.04 -3.44 4.38
C ALA A 58 -14.60 -3.87 4.75
N PHE A 59 -14.07 -3.41 5.90
CA PHE A 59 -12.69 -3.65 6.31
C PHE A 59 -12.62 -4.20 7.74
N THR A 60 -12.21 -5.45 7.87
CA THR A 60 -11.95 -6.09 9.17
C THR A 60 -10.54 -5.79 9.68
N THR A 61 -10.40 -5.71 11.00
CA THR A 61 -9.08 -5.70 11.68
C THR A 61 -8.60 -7.10 12.03
N GLU A 62 -9.42 -8.13 11.77
CA GLU A 62 -9.00 -9.52 11.92
C GLU A 62 -7.82 -9.79 10.98
N THR A 63 -6.80 -10.47 11.52
CA THR A 63 -5.66 -10.86 10.71
C THR A 63 -6.12 -11.79 9.61
N LEU A 64 -5.68 -11.52 8.38
CA LEU A 64 -5.94 -12.38 7.25
C LEU A 64 -5.28 -13.75 7.51
N GLN A 65 -6.05 -14.72 8.01
CA GLN A 65 -5.62 -16.12 8.05
C GLN A 65 -5.67 -16.64 6.62
N VAL A 66 -4.53 -16.61 5.94
CA VAL A 66 -4.36 -17.21 4.61
C VAL A 66 -4.88 -18.65 4.68
N ARG A 67 -5.93 -18.98 3.90
CA ARG A 67 -6.24 -20.38 3.59
C ARG A 67 -5.11 -20.87 2.69
N ALA A 68 -4.32 -21.82 3.22
CA ALA A 68 -3.31 -22.57 2.49
C ALA A 68 -3.92 -23.40 1.35
#